data_AF-A0A959H8K6-F1
#
_entry.id   AF-A0A959H8K6-F1
#
_cell.length_a   1.000
_cell.length_b   1.000
_cell.length_c   1.000
_cell.angle_alpha   90.00
_cell.angle_beta   90.00
_cell.angle_gamma   90.00
#
_symmetry.space_group_name_H-M   'P 1'
#
loop_
_entity.id
_entity.type
_entity.pdbx_description
1 polymer ?
#
loop_
_entity_poly.entity_id
_entity_poly.type
_entity_poly.pdbx_seq_one_letter_code
_entity_poly.pdbx_strand_id
1 'polypeptide(L)'
;HNFNFPYLYDGDTEEASLKYGPVATPHVFLFDEGRKLAYTGRIDGSEKPGTANAEDLRGAIDAVLAGQPVETPVTKTFGCSTKWGWKVAYKEKVNKEWAEKPVSLAKLDEEGVKTLLKNEDSGKLRLVNIWATWCGPCI
;
A
#
# COMPACT_ATOMS: atom_id res chain seq x y z
N HIS A 1 19.56 -11.16 -5.94
CA HIS A 1 19.53 -10.03 -4.98
C HIS A 1 20.59 -10.28 -3.92
N ASN A 2 21.44 -9.28 -3.62
CA ASN A 2 22.57 -9.42 -2.69
C ASN A 2 22.27 -8.68 -1.37
N PHE A 3 21.20 -9.10 -0.68
CA PHE A 3 20.86 -8.51 0.62
C PHE A 3 21.85 -8.98 1.68
N ASN A 4 22.36 -8.05 2.49
CA ASN A 4 23.25 -8.32 3.61
C ASN A 4 22.49 -8.59 4.92
N PHE A 5 21.18 -8.86 4.82
CA PHE A 5 20.30 -9.18 5.93
C PHE A 5 19.38 -10.35 5.55
N PRO A 6 18.86 -11.11 6.54
CA PRO A 6 17.89 -12.16 6.28
C PRO A 6 16.63 -11.61 5.64
N TYR A 7 16.18 -12.23 4.55
CA TYR A 7 14.87 -12.01 3.97
C TYR A 7 14.04 -13.28 4.17
N LEU A 8 13.04 -13.19 5.04
CA LEU A 8 12.32 -14.35 5.56
C LEU A 8 10.88 -14.40 5.05
N TYR A 9 10.35 -15.62 4.94
CA TYR A 9 8.94 -15.88 4.72
C TYR A 9 8.28 -16.23 6.06
N ASP A 10 7.19 -15.56 6.40
CA ASP A 10 6.45 -15.71 7.67
C ASP A 10 5.49 -16.93 7.67
N GLY A 11 5.63 -17.82 6.69
CA GLY A 11 4.81 -19.03 6.57
C GLY A 11 3.35 -18.75 6.17
N ASP A 12 2.59 -19.83 5.99
CA ASP A 12 1.17 -19.77 5.62
C ASP A 12 0.29 -19.22 6.75
N THR A 13 0.77 -19.25 8.00
CA THR A 13 0.04 -18.78 9.18
C THR A 13 0.22 -17.29 9.45
N GLU A 14 1.22 -16.65 8.83
CA GLU A 14 1.48 -15.21 8.96
C GLU A 14 1.62 -14.76 10.42
N GLU A 15 2.15 -15.64 11.29
CA GLU A 15 2.05 -15.48 12.76
C GLU A 15 2.85 -14.27 13.26
N ALA A 16 4.06 -14.04 12.74
CA ALA A 16 4.84 -12.88 13.14
C ALA A 16 4.19 -11.59 12.64
N SER A 17 3.72 -11.58 11.38
CA SER A 17 3.03 -10.43 10.78
C SER A 17 1.76 -10.10 11.56
N LEU A 18 0.97 -11.08 11.99
CA LEU A 18 -0.20 -10.85 12.84
C LEU A 18 0.15 -10.22 14.19
N LYS A 19 1.29 -10.60 14.79
CA LYS A 19 1.76 -10.03 16.07
C LYS A 19 2.33 -8.62 15.93
N TYR A 20 3.05 -8.33 14.84
CA TYR A 20 3.67 -7.02 14.60
C TYR A 20 2.71 -6.01 13.97
N GLY A 21 1.76 -6.48 13.15
CA GLY A 21 0.73 -5.65 12.53
C GLY A 21 1.19 -4.77 11.37
N PRO A 22 1.92 -5.27 10.35
CA PRO A 22 2.24 -4.47 9.18
C PRO A 22 0.98 -4.14 8.38
N VAL A 23 0.83 -2.87 7.98
CA VAL A 23 -0.34 -2.42 7.21
C VAL A 23 -0.04 -2.21 5.73
N ALA A 24 1.22 -1.98 5.38
CA ALA A 24 1.68 -1.77 4.02
C ALA A 24 3.10 -2.30 3.82
N THR A 25 3.53 -2.39 2.57
CA THR A 25 4.91 -2.70 2.19
C THR A 25 5.49 -1.54 1.37
N PRO A 26 6.58 -0.90 1.84
CA PRO A 26 7.33 -1.18 3.08
C PRO A 26 6.65 -0.65 4.36
N HIS A 27 6.94 -1.27 5.51
CA HIS A 27 6.59 -0.79 6.85
C HIS A 27 7.68 -1.23 7.83
N VAL A 28 8.19 -0.30 8.64
CA VAL A 28 9.33 -0.51 9.51
C VAL A 28 8.91 -0.56 10.97
N PHE A 29 9.54 -1.46 11.72
CA PHE A 29 9.48 -1.54 13.18
C PHE A 29 10.93 -1.59 13.72
N LEU A 30 11.35 -0.55 14.42
CA LEU A 30 12.67 -0.45 15.05
C LEU A 30 12.52 -0.65 16.55
N PHE A 31 13.35 -1.52 17.13
CA PHE A 31 13.36 -1.80 18.55
C PHE A 31 14.68 -1.37 19.17
N ASP A 32 14.63 -0.85 20.39
CA ASP A 32 15.81 -0.53 21.19
C ASP A 32 16.50 -1.78 21.75
N GLU A 33 17.58 -1.57 22.52
CA GLU A 33 18.33 -2.64 23.21
C GLU A 33 17.43 -3.50 24.12
N GLY A 34 16.43 -2.86 24.76
CA GLY A 34 15.45 -3.52 25.61
C GLY A 34 14.31 -4.21 24.86
N ARG A 35 14.39 -4.29 23.51
CA ARG A 35 13.34 -4.82 22.62
C ARG A 35 12.01 -4.08 22.75
N LYS A 36 12.05 -2.79 23.12
CA LYS A 36 10.88 -1.92 23.09
C LYS A 36 10.81 -1.20 21.74
N LEU A 37 9.60 -1.06 21.21
CA LEU A 37 9.39 -0.36 19.95
C LEU A 37 9.80 1.11 20.10
N ALA A 38 10.84 1.52 19.38
CA ALA A 38 11.39 2.87 19.39
C ALA A 38 10.92 3.69 18.18
N TYR A 39 10.66 3.03 17.04
CA TYR A 39 10.12 3.68 15.85
C TYR A 39 9.24 2.74 15.03
N THR A 40 8.15 3.27 14.47
CA THR A 40 7.32 2.55 13.48
C THR A 40 6.84 3.48 12.38
N GLY A 41 6.89 3.01 11.12
CA GLY A 41 6.34 3.76 9.99
C GLY A 41 7.09 3.59 8.67
N ARG A 42 7.19 4.67 7.90
CA ARG A 42 7.84 4.69 6.58
C ARG A 42 9.37 4.62 6.70
N ILE A 43 10.03 4.38 5.57
CA ILE A 43 11.50 4.45 5.46
C ILE A 43 11.94 5.90 5.25
N ASP A 44 11.24 6.61 4.37
CA ASP A 44 11.41 8.01 3.97
C ASP A 44 10.10 8.56 3.39
N GLY A 45 10.11 9.82 2.94
CA GLY A 45 8.98 10.46 2.27
C GLY A 45 8.78 10.07 0.78
N SER A 46 9.55 9.14 0.23
CA SER A 46 9.62 8.87 -1.22
C SER A 46 8.67 7.75 -1.66
N GLU A 47 7.56 8.10 -2.32
CA GLU A 47 6.64 7.09 -2.88
C GLU A 47 7.09 6.55 -4.26
N LYS A 48 8.05 7.22 -4.90
CA LYS A 48 8.53 6.85 -6.24
C LYS A 48 9.60 5.76 -6.14
N PRO A 49 9.44 4.62 -6.85
CA PRO A 49 10.46 3.59 -6.89
C PRO A 49 11.81 4.13 -7.37
N GLY A 50 12.88 3.80 -6.65
CA GLY A 50 14.25 4.20 -6.99
C GLY A 50 14.70 5.58 -6.51
N THR A 51 13.84 6.33 -5.81
CA THR A 51 14.20 7.65 -5.23
C THR A 51 14.23 7.66 -3.71
N ALA A 52 14.24 6.48 -3.08
CA ALA A 52 14.32 6.32 -1.64
C ALA A 52 15.72 6.69 -1.09
N ASN A 53 15.75 7.35 0.06
CA ASN A 53 16.94 7.86 0.76
C ASN A 53 16.89 7.62 2.28
N ALA A 54 15.86 6.95 2.79
CA ALA A 54 15.75 6.40 4.14
C ALA A 54 16.03 7.38 5.30
N GLU A 55 15.80 8.68 5.13
CA GLU A 55 16.11 9.70 6.14
C GLU A 55 15.40 9.47 7.47
N ASP A 56 14.12 9.09 7.44
CA ASP A 56 13.35 8.89 8.67
C ASP A 56 13.87 7.68 9.46
N LEU A 57 14.10 6.55 8.76
CA LEU A 57 14.63 5.34 9.40
C LEU A 57 16.07 5.52 9.88
N ARG A 58 16.93 6.17 9.09
CA ARG A 58 18.32 6.44 9.49
C ARG A 58 18.38 7.32 10.73
N GLY A 59 17.62 8.40 10.76
CA GLY A 59 17.53 9.27 11.94
C GLY A 59 17.04 8.54 13.18
N ALA A 60 16.04 7.66 13.05
CA ALA A 60 15.55 6.85 14.16
C ALA A 60 16.61 5.85 14.66
N ILE A 61 17.33 5.19 13.75
CA ILE A 61 18.44 4.28 14.10
C ILE A 61 19.55 5.04 14.83
N ASP A 62 19.97 6.19 14.31
CA ASP A 62 21.04 7.00 14.90
C ASP A 62 20.67 7.47 16.32
N ALA A 63 19.42 7.89 16.54
CA ALA A 63 18.92 8.26 17.86
C ALA A 63 18.96 7.08 18.84
N VAL A 64 18.46 5.91 18.44
CA VAL A 64 18.49 4.68 19.27
C VAL A 64 19.92 4.28 19.61
N LEU A 65 20.84 4.31 18.64
CA LEU A 65 22.26 3.99 18.85
C LEU A 65 22.96 5.00 19.78
N ALA A 66 22.55 6.27 19.76
CA ALA A 66 23.06 7.32 20.64
C ALA A 66 22.41 7.32 22.04
N GLY A 67 21.49 6.39 22.32
CA GLY A 67 20.72 6.37 23.56
C GLY A 67 19.79 7.59 23.71
N GLN A 68 19.44 8.24 22.61
CA GLN A 68 18.56 9.40 22.55
C GLN A 68 17.12 8.99 22.18
N PRO A 69 16.11 9.75 22.63
CA PRO A 69 14.75 9.54 22.15
C PRO A 69 14.65 9.82 20.65
N VAL A 70 13.89 8.99 19.92
CA VAL A 70 13.53 9.26 18.52
C VAL A 70 12.56 10.43 18.48
N GLU A 71 12.92 11.51 17.78
CA GLU A 71 12.11 12.74 17.72
C GLU A 71 10.71 12.49 17.13
N THR A 72 10.64 11.73 16.04
CA THR A 72 9.38 11.33 15.39
C THR A 72 9.26 9.79 15.42
N PRO A 73 8.79 9.20 16.54
CA PRO A 73 8.75 7.75 16.72
C PRO A 73 7.67 7.05 15.89
N VAL A 74 6.71 7.80 15.33
CA VAL A 74 5.64 7.26 14.49
C VAL A 74 5.49 8.11 13.23
N THR A 75 5.61 7.49 12.06
CA THR A 75 5.34 8.13 10.78
C THR A 75 4.25 7.40 10.00
N LYS A 76 3.58 8.11 9.09
CA LYS A 76 2.56 7.50 8.22
C LYS A 76 3.22 6.57 7.21
N THR A 77 2.86 5.30 7.24
CA THR A 77 3.24 4.29 6.25
C THR A 77 2.42 4.46 4.96
N PHE A 78 3.07 4.25 3.81
CA PHE A 78 2.43 4.19 2.50
C PHE A 78 2.96 2.99 1.70
N GLY A 79 2.21 2.58 0.68
CA GLY A 79 2.60 1.46 -0.20
C GLY A 79 1.44 0.50 -0.47
N CYS A 80 1.77 -0.65 -1.05
CA CYS A 80 0.79 -1.72 -1.24
C CYS A 80 0.33 -2.25 0.11
N SER A 81 -0.98 -2.46 0.27
CA SER A 81 -1.52 -3.08 1.49
C SER A 81 -0.98 -4.50 1.69
N THR A 82 -0.75 -4.87 2.96
CA THR A 82 -0.42 -6.24 3.34
C THR A 82 -1.45 -7.21 2.80
N LYS A 83 -0.98 -8.26 2.13
CA LYS A 83 -1.84 -9.32 1.59
C LYS A 83 -1.93 -10.41 2.65
N TRP A 84 -3.16 -10.74 3.03
CA TRP A 84 -3.47 -11.66 4.11
C TRP A 84 -4.11 -12.93 3.54
N GLY A 85 -3.64 -14.11 3.98
CA GLY A 85 -4.09 -15.40 3.46
C GLY A 85 -5.60 -15.59 3.54
N TRP A 86 -6.24 -15.18 4.63
CA TRP A 86 -7.69 -15.32 4.80
C TRP A 86 -8.53 -14.47 3.83
N LYS A 87 -7.92 -13.50 3.12
CA LYS A 87 -8.60 -12.70 2.10
C LYS A 87 -8.57 -13.33 0.71
N VAL A 88 -7.87 -14.45 0.52
CA VAL A 88 -7.72 -15.09 -0.80
C VAL A 88 -9.07 -15.57 -1.34
N ALA A 89 -9.83 -16.34 -0.57
CA ALA A 89 -11.14 -16.84 -0.99
C ALA A 89 -12.12 -15.70 -1.29
N TYR A 90 -12.08 -14.63 -0.50
CA TYR A 90 -12.88 -13.43 -0.74
C TYR A 90 -12.49 -12.74 -2.05
N LYS A 91 -11.18 -12.56 -2.31
CA LYS A 91 -10.66 -12.00 -3.56
C LYS A 91 -11.11 -12.81 -4.77
N GLU A 92 -11.02 -14.13 -4.70
CA GLU A 92 -11.43 -15.03 -5.80
C GLU A 92 -12.94 -14.92 -6.08
N LYS A 93 -13.76 -14.96 -5.03
CA LYS A 93 -15.21 -14.75 -5.14
C LYS A 93 -15.52 -13.42 -5.81
N VAL A 94 -14.96 -12.33 -5.29
CA VAL A 94 -15.19 -10.97 -5.80
C VAL A 94 -14.74 -10.87 -7.26
N ASN A 95 -13.55 -11.36 -7.60
CA ASN A 95 -13.06 -11.32 -8.99
C ASN A 95 -13.99 -12.08 -9.95
N LYS A 96 -14.52 -13.24 -9.54
CA LYS A 96 -15.50 -13.97 -10.34
C LYS A 96 -16.79 -13.16 -10.52
N GLU A 97 -17.32 -12.59 -9.43
CA GLU A 97 -18.50 -11.73 -9.49
C GLU A 97 -18.29 -10.50 -10.40
N TRP A 98 -17.10 -9.88 -10.38
CA TRP A 98 -16.76 -8.77 -11.26
C TRP A 98 -16.66 -9.19 -12.73
N ALA A 99 -16.08 -10.35 -13.01
CA ALA A 99 -15.95 -10.87 -14.37
C ALA A 99 -17.32 -11.19 -15.00
N GLU A 100 -18.32 -11.54 -14.19
CA GLU A 100 -19.68 -11.82 -14.63
C GLU A 100 -20.53 -10.54 -14.82
N LYS A 101 -20.06 -9.37 -14.33
CA LYS A 101 -20.81 -8.12 -14.48
C LYS A 101 -20.83 -7.68 -15.95
N PRO A 102 -21.98 -7.20 -16.46
CA PRO A 102 -22.05 -6.72 -17.83
C PRO A 102 -21.15 -5.48 -18.01
N VAL A 103 -20.29 -5.53 -19.02
CA VAL A 103 -19.46 -4.40 -19.45
C VAL A 103 -19.91 -3.96 -20.83
N SER A 104 -20.44 -2.74 -20.92
CA SER A 104 -20.78 -2.10 -22.19
C SER A 104 -19.61 -1.25 -22.67
N LEU A 105 -19.09 -1.54 -23.87
CA LEU A 105 -18.08 -0.72 -24.52
C LEU A 105 -18.75 0.19 -25.56
N ALA A 106 -18.58 1.49 -25.39
CA ALA A 106 -19.02 2.50 -26.36
C ALA A 106 -17.90 3.52 -26.56
N LYS A 107 -17.73 3.97 -27.80
CA LYS A 107 -16.93 5.18 -28.06
C LYS A 107 -17.74 6.37 -27.57
N LEU A 108 -17.07 7.29 -26.89
CA LEU A 108 -17.65 8.52 -26.36
C LEU A 108 -16.88 9.71 -26.93
N ASP A 109 -17.62 10.73 -27.33
CA ASP A 109 -17.10 12.04 -27.70
C ASP A 109 -17.21 13.02 -26.51
N GLU A 110 -16.84 14.28 -26.74
CA GLU A 110 -16.86 15.31 -25.70
C GLU A 110 -18.26 15.55 -25.12
N GLU A 111 -19.30 15.53 -25.96
CA GLU A 111 -20.69 15.72 -25.53
C GLU A 111 -21.19 14.54 -24.70
N GLY A 112 -20.83 13.32 -25.09
CA GLY A 112 -21.11 12.11 -24.34
C GLY A 112 -20.46 12.11 -22.96
N VAL A 113 -19.21 12.56 -22.85
CA VAL A 113 -18.53 12.71 -21.54
C VAL A 113 -19.24 13.74 -20.67
N LYS A 114 -19.61 14.91 -21.23
CA LYS A 114 -20.36 15.94 -20.50
C LYS A 114 -21.68 15.39 -19.95
N THR A 115 -22.38 14.60 -20.75
CA THR A 115 -23.64 13.95 -20.34
C THR A 115 -23.41 12.94 -19.21
N LEU A 116 -22.38 12.09 -19.32
CA LEU A 116 -22.04 11.12 -18.28
C LEU A 116 -21.75 11.77 -16.92
N LEU A 117 -21.03 12.89 -16.93
CA LEU A 117 -20.64 13.62 -15.72
C LEU A 117 -21.81 14.27 -14.99
N LYS A 118 -22.90 14.62 -15.70
CA LYS A 118 -24.13 15.14 -15.07
C LYS A 118 -24.80 14.11 -14.18
N ASN A 119 -24.71 12.82 -14.53
CA ASN A 119 -25.25 11.70 -13.74
C ASN A 119 -26.75 11.82 -13.38
N GLU A 120 -27.55 12.36 -14.31
CA GLU A 120 -28.99 12.59 -14.12
C GLU A 120 -29.83 11.31 -14.30
N ASP A 121 -29.24 10.25 -14.87
CA ASP A 121 -29.94 9.06 -15.35
C ASP A 121 -30.07 7.93 -14.32
N SER A 122 -29.23 7.92 -13.26
CA SER A 122 -29.11 6.76 -12.38
C SER A 122 -29.68 6.94 -10.97
N GLY A 123 -29.80 8.18 -10.50
CA GLY A 123 -30.13 8.49 -9.10
C GLY A 123 -29.12 7.94 -8.07
N LYS A 124 -27.96 7.44 -8.52
CA LYS A 124 -26.91 6.82 -7.70
C LYS A 124 -25.61 7.59 -7.84
N LEU A 125 -24.65 7.33 -6.95
CA LEU A 125 -23.27 7.80 -7.14
C LEU A 125 -22.63 7.10 -8.35
N ARG A 126 -22.01 7.87 -9.23
CA ARG A 126 -21.26 7.39 -10.38
C ARG A 126 -19.76 7.54 -10.14
N LEU A 127 -19.04 6.42 -10.18
CA LEU A 127 -17.58 6.40 -10.19
C LEU A 127 -17.09 6.44 -11.63
N VAL A 128 -16.22 7.40 -11.94
CA VAL A 128 -15.56 7.52 -13.25
C VAL A 128 -14.07 7.29 -13.05
N ASN A 129 -13.53 6.23 -13.66
CA ASN A 129 -12.09 5.96 -13.68
C ASN A 129 -11.54 6.25 -15.07
N ILE A 130 -10.62 7.21 -15.18
CA ILE A 130 -10.01 7.64 -16.44
C ILE A 130 -8.61 7.05 -16.51
N TRP A 131 -8.35 6.27 -17.54
CA TRP A 131 -7.06 5.64 -17.78
C TRP A 131 -6.75 5.60 -19.27
N ALA A 132 -5.50 5.26 -19.60
CA ALA A 132 -5.05 5.09 -20.96
C ALA A 132 -4.28 3.78 -21.11
N THR A 133 -4.35 3.16 -22.28
CA THR A 133 -3.70 1.87 -22.58
C THR A 133 -2.17 1.91 -22.53
N TRP A 134 -1.58 3.09 -22.44
CA TRP A 134 -0.14 3.29 -22.25
C TRP A 134 0.24 3.61 -20.80
N CYS A 135 -0.73 3.76 -19.89
CA CYS A 135 -0.47 3.97 -18.47
C CYS A 135 -0.34 2.62 -17.76
N GLY A 136 0.90 2.15 -17.58
CA GLY A 136 1.18 0.89 -16.86
C GLY A 136 0.49 0.77 -15.50
N PRO A 137 0.55 1.79 -14.62
CA PRO A 137 -0.15 1.76 -13.32
C PRO A 137 -1.69 1.81 -13.40
N CYS A 138 -2.27 2.15 -14.56
CA CYS A 138 -3.71 2.32 -14.73
C CYS A 138 -4.40 1.08 -15.35
N ILE A 139 -3.64 0.07 -15.77
CA ILE A 139 -4.10 -1.15 -16.44
C ILE A 139 -3.92 -2.35 -15.50
#